data_AF-A0A674H3V4-F1
#
_entry.id   AF-A0A674H3V4-F1
#
_cell.length_a   1.000
_cell.length_b   1.000
_cell.length_c   1.000
_cell.angle_alpha   90.00
_cell.angle_beta   90.00
_cell.angle_gamma   90.00
#
_symmetry.space_group_name_H-M   'P 1'
#
loop_
_entity.id
_entity.type
_entity.pdbx_description
1 polymer ?
#
loop_
_entity_poly.entity_id
_entity_poly.type
_entity_poly.pdbx_seq_one_letter_code
_entity_poly.pdbx_strand_id
1 'polypeptide(L)'
;MDFGGSWGGLGRWSFGGSWGVLGFGDFWGSVCPFLGCPELIFGCRVPIFGVPGVTFLGFLVPIFGVTALVRDPSRLPPGPRPSRVLVGDARDPRAVREAARGQRGALIVIGTGGDLAPTTMLSDATKTIVEALVENGVPKVVACLSAFLLWEPERVPERLRAVTEEHRRMERILRAAPLRSVLVMPPHIAAERPLTGDYEVTVGAAGGPGASREISAPDLGHFLLRCLGGDEFDGQSVYVSRHY
;
A
#
# COMPACT_ATOMS: atom_id res chain seq x y z
N MET A 1 -19.12 -38.62 48.47
CA MET A 1 -18.96 -39.93 47.80
C MET A 1 -20.17 -40.10 46.91
N ASP A 2 -20.02 -39.99 45.60
CA ASP A 2 -20.17 -41.14 44.71
C ASP A 2 -19.65 -40.80 43.31
N PHE A 3 -19.10 -41.79 42.63
CA PHE A 3 -18.57 -41.69 41.27
C PHE A 3 -19.53 -42.41 40.30
N GLY A 4 -19.79 -41.81 39.15
CA GLY A 4 -20.54 -42.45 38.06
C GLY A 4 -20.19 -41.78 36.73
N GLY A 5 -19.28 -42.39 35.96
CA GLY A 5 -18.83 -41.86 34.67
C GLY A 5 -19.61 -42.42 33.48
N SER A 6 -19.49 -41.76 32.33
CA SER A 6 -19.77 -42.34 31.02
C SER A 6 -18.97 -41.62 29.94
N TRP A 7 -18.49 -42.37 28.94
CA TRP A 7 -17.80 -41.86 27.75
C TRP A 7 -18.70 -41.98 26.52
N GLY A 8 -18.57 -41.04 25.57
CA GLY A 8 -19.06 -41.20 24.20
C GLY A 8 -20.07 -40.15 23.75
N GLY A 9 -19.86 -39.57 22.56
CA GLY A 9 -20.74 -38.54 22.02
C GLY A 9 -20.19 -37.82 20.78
N LEU A 10 -20.06 -38.55 19.67
CA LEU A 10 -19.74 -37.96 18.36
C LEU A 10 -20.92 -37.13 17.82
N GLY A 11 -20.68 -35.84 17.55
CA GLY A 11 -21.06 -35.25 16.27
C GLY A 11 -22.23 -34.25 16.20
N ARG A 12 -22.23 -33.55 15.05
CA ARG A 12 -23.34 -32.83 14.41
C ARG A 12 -23.70 -31.43 14.95
N TRP A 13 -22.82 -30.46 14.68
CA TRP A 13 -23.28 -29.08 14.45
C TRP A 13 -23.93 -28.98 13.06
N SER A 14 -25.14 -28.43 13.00
CA SER A 14 -25.93 -28.38 11.77
C SER A 14 -25.68 -27.08 11.00
N PHE A 15 -25.19 -27.18 9.77
CA PHE A 15 -25.16 -26.06 8.82
C PHE A 15 -26.54 -25.92 8.16
N GLY A 16 -27.37 -25.02 8.70
CA GLY A 16 -28.60 -24.54 8.05
C GLY A 16 -28.36 -23.14 7.50
N GLY A 17 -28.12 -23.04 6.19
CA GLY A 17 -27.78 -21.76 5.56
C GLY A 17 -29.00 -20.89 5.22
N SER A 18 -28.78 -19.57 5.23
CA SER A 18 -29.49 -18.64 4.36
C SER A 18 -28.47 -17.63 3.85
N TRP A 19 -27.80 -17.97 2.76
CA TRP A 19 -26.98 -17.02 2.02
C TRP A 19 -27.93 -16.11 1.23
N GLY A 20 -28.42 -15.07 1.89
CA GLY A 20 -29.14 -13.99 1.25
C GLY A 20 -28.24 -13.36 0.18
N VAL A 21 -28.67 -13.43 -1.07
CA VAL A 21 -27.95 -12.88 -2.23
C VAL A 21 -28.02 -11.36 -2.16
N LEU A 22 -27.09 -10.76 -1.42
CA LEU A 22 -26.73 -9.35 -1.59
C LEU A 22 -25.74 -9.25 -2.76
N GLY A 23 -25.99 -8.29 -3.65
CA GLY A 23 -25.34 -8.22 -4.95
C GLY A 23 -23.83 -8.02 -4.81
N PHE A 24 -23.05 -8.76 -5.61
CA PHE A 24 -21.59 -8.64 -5.65
C PHE A 24 -21.09 -7.24 -6.08
N GLY A 25 -21.99 -6.38 -6.60
CA GLY A 25 -21.74 -4.97 -6.91
C GLY A 25 -21.77 -4.04 -5.70
N ASP A 26 -22.56 -4.36 -4.66
CA ASP A 26 -22.77 -3.44 -3.53
C ASP A 26 -21.56 -3.38 -2.58
N PHE A 27 -20.78 -4.47 -2.52
CA PHE A 27 -19.53 -4.52 -1.73
C PHE A 27 -18.42 -3.58 -2.24
N TRP A 28 -18.45 -3.20 -3.52
CA TRP A 28 -17.49 -2.24 -4.09
C TRP A 28 -18.08 -0.84 -4.27
N GLY A 29 -19.40 -0.71 -4.43
CA GLY A 29 -20.07 0.60 -4.55
C GLY A 29 -19.91 1.49 -3.32
N SER A 30 -19.89 0.93 -2.11
CA SER A 30 -19.75 1.69 -0.86
C SER A 30 -18.29 2.07 -0.51
N VAL A 31 -17.31 1.34 -1.05
CA VAL A 31 -15.88 1.51 -0.74
C VAL A 31 -15.21 2.50 -1.71
N CYS A 32 -15.84 2.79 -2.85
CA CYS A 32 -15.18 3.37 -4.01
C CYS A 32 -15.76 4.70 -4.59
N PRO A 33 -16.06 5.77 -3.81
CA PRO A 33 -16.29 7.11 -4.38
C PRO A 33 -15.00 7.96 -4.53
N PHE A 34 -13.95 7.66 -3.75
CA PHE A 34 -12.78 8.56 -3.60
C PHE A 34 -11.54 8.13 -4.39
N LEU A 35 -11.52 6.90 -4.88
CA LEU A 35 -10.40 6.30 -5.60
C LEU A 35 -10.43 6.68 -7.09
N GLY A 36 -10.11 7.94 -7.38
CA GLY A 36 -9.94 8.44 -8.74
C GLY A 36 -8.56 9.06 -8.97
N CYS A 37 -7.68 8.34 -9.67
CA CYS A 37 -6.43 8.82 -10.29
C CYS A 37 -5.26 9.21 -9.33
N PRO A 38 -3.97 9.08 -9.77
CA PRO A 38 -2.76 8.89 -8.92
C PRO A 38 -2.06 10.14 -8.28
N GLU A 39 -0.89 9.92 -7.64
CA GLU A 39 0.05 10.77 -6.81
C GLU A 39 -0.26 10.97 -5.28
N LEU A 40 0.75 10.99 -4.32
CA LEU A 40 0.79 10.84 -2.77
C LEU A 40 1.69 9.84 -1.83
N ILE A 41 3.06 9.79 -1.86
CA ILE A 41 4.16 9.22 -0.93
C ILE A 41 4.78 10.08 0.26
N PHE A 42 5.16 9.64 1.49
CA PHE A 42 5.99 10.53 2.38
C PHE A 42 7.14 10.07 3.28
N GLY A 43 7.92 11.07 3.73
CA GLY A 43 9.16 10.89 4.49
C GLY A 43 10.05 12.12 4.78
N CYS A 44 11.20 11.84 5.40
CA CYS A 44 12.25 12.78 5.84
C CYS A 44 12.92 13.60 4.71
N ARG A 45 12.33 14.74 4.34
CA ARG A 45 12.50 15.38 3.02
C ARG A 45 12.34 14.34 1.94
N VAL A 46 11.09 14.02 1.61
CA VAL A 46 10.71 13.01 0.62
C VAL A 46 9.53 13.55 -0.22
N PRO A 47 9.46 13.25 -1.54
CA PRO A 47 8.38 13.70 -2.43
C PRO A 47 7.08 12.83 -2.33
N ILE A 48 5.85 13.30 -2.66
CA ILE A 48 4.52 12.55 -2.60
C ILE A 48 3.99 12.05 -4.00
N PHE A 49 4.03 10.73 -4.33
CA PHE A 49 3.43 9.98 -5.49
C PHE A 49 2.73 8.57 -5.14
N GLY A 50 1.62 8.43 -4.38
CA GLY A 50 0.22 8.11 -4.80
C GLY A 50 -0.89 8.19 -3.70
N VAL A 51 -2.14 8.64 -3.99
CA VAL A 51 -3.43 8.59 -3.21
C VAL A 51 -4.25 9.91 -3.06
N PRO A 52 -5.46 10.00 -3.66
CA PRO A 52 -6.64 10.60 -3.04
C PRO A 52 -7.38 9.61 -2.12
N GLY A 53 -7.71 10.03 -0.90
CA GLY A 53 -8.54 9.25 0.04
C GLY A 53 -7.79 8.66 1.24
N VAL A 54 -8.44 8.73 2.40
CA VAL A 54 -8.09 8.07 3.68
C VAL A 54 -6.72 8.36 4.30
N THR A 55 -6.70 9.37 5.18
CA THR A 55 -5.98 9.41 6.48
C THR A 55 -4.43 9.33 6.53
N PHE A 56 -3.72 8.85 5.51
CA PHE A 56 -2.25 8.72 5.54
C PHE A 56 -1.53 10.03 5.91
N LEU A 57 -1.93 11.16 5.32
CA LEU A 57 -1.26 12.45 5.54
C LEU A 57 -1.31 13.01 6.96
N GLY A 58 -2.29 12.60 7.77
CA GLY A 58 -2.48 13.15 9.13
C GLY A 58 -1.27 12.95 10.05
N PHE A 59 -0.49 11.89 9.81
CA PHE A 59 0.65 11.49 10.65
C PHE A 59 2.01 12.02 10.14
N LEU A 60 2.08 12.48 8.89
CA LEU A 60 3.35 12.63 8.14
C LEU A 60 4.07 13.96 8.42
N VAL A 61 3.30 15.00 8.72
CA VAL A 61 3.73 16.41 8.72
C VAL A 61 4.50 16.88 9.97
N PRO A 62 4.15 16.50 11.23
CA PRO A 62 4.78 17.12 12.39
C PRO A 62 6.23 16.65 12.66
N ILE A 63 6.67 15.54 12.05
CA ILE A 63 7.97 14.90 12.33
C ILE A 63 8.94 15.04 11.13
N PHE A 64 8.42 15.08 9.90
CA PHE A 64 9.24 15.12 8.68
C PHE A 64 8.88 16.32 7.80
N GLY A 65 9.90 16.97 7.24
CA GLY A 65 9.72 17.96 6.17
C GLY A 65 9.33 17.25 4.87
N VAL A 66 8.26 17.66 4.21
CA VAL A 66 7.42 16.71 3.45
C VAL A 66 6.89 17.40 2.17
N THR A 67 7.33 16.95 0.98
CA THR A 67 7.10 17.60 -0.34
C THR A 67 6.05 16.90 -1.21
N ALA A 68 4.82 17.39 -1.28
CA ALA A 68 3.80 16.77 -2.11
C ALA A 68 4.01 16.99 -3.62
N LEU A 69 3.78 15.98 -4.47
CA LEU A 69 3.37 16.18 -5.85
C LEU A 69 1.93 15.67 -5.99
N VAL A 70 0.96 16.55 -6.22
CA VAL A 70 -0.47 16.22 -6.44
C VAL A 70 -0.81 16.54 -7.89
N ARG A 71 -1.70 15.80 -8.55
CA ARG A 71 -2.39 16.36 -9.73
C ARG A 71 -3.50 17.34 -9.36
N ASP A 72 -4.07 17.20 -8.16
CA ASP A 72 -5.16 18.03 -7.64
C ASP A 72 -5.00 18.24 -6.12
N PRO A 73 -4.56 19.43 -5.65
CA PRO A 73 -4.42 19.74 -4.23
C PRO A 73 -5.72 19.67 -3.41
N SER A 74 -6.90 19.81 -4.03
CA SER A 74 -8.18 19.81 -3.31
C SER A 74 -8.49 18.45 -2.68
N ARG A 75 -7.82 17.40 -3.15
CA ARG A 75 -7.95 16.00 -2.70
C ARG A 75 -7.09 15.66 -1.48
N LEU A 76 -6.25 16.59 -1.01
CA LEU A 76 -5.51 16.41 0.23
C LEU A 76 -6.50 16.38 1.41
N PRO A 77 -6.46 15.35 2.28
CA PRO A 77 -7.40 15.22 3.38
C PRO A 77 -7.29 16.40 4.37
N PRO A 78 -8.33 16.68 5.17
CA PRO A 78 -8.23 17.66 6.25
C PRO A 78 -7.16 17.24 7.27
N GLY A 79 -6.58 18.22 7.96
CA GLY A 79 -5.51 17.99 8.95
C GLY A 79 -4.15 18.56 8.51
N PRO A 80 -3.05 18.10 9.14
CA PRO A 80 -1.70 18.60 8.90
C PRO A 80 -1.33 18.65 7.41
N ARG A 81 -0.69 19.75 7.00
CA ARG A 81 -0.39 20.04 5.58
C ARG A 81 1.07 19.74 5.23
N PRO A 82 1.37 19.19 4.05
CA PRO A 82 2.73 19.03 3.56
C PRO A 82 3.55 20.33 3.67
N SER A 83 4.84 20.22 4.02
CA SER A 83 5.74 21.38 4.08
C SER A 83 5.93 22.06 2.72
N ARG A 84 5.75 21.32 1.62
CA ARG A 84 5.71 21.81 0.25
C ARG A 84 4.61 21.06 -0.50
N VAL A 85 3.91 21.72 -1.41
CA VAL A 85 2.98 21.07 -2.36
C VAL A 85 3.32 21.55 -3.76
N LEU A 86 3.54 20.60 -4.66
CA LEU A 86 3.78 20.76 -6.09
C LEU A 86 2.58 20.19 -6.83
N VAL A 87 2.23 20.81 -7.95
CA VAL A 87 1.16 20.33 -8.82
C VAL A 87 1.78 19.72 -10.08
N GLY A 88 1.44 18.47 -10.39
CA GLY A 88 1.92 17.75 -11.56
C GLY A 88 1.63 16.24 -11.48
N ASP A 89 1.99 15.53 -12.56
CA ASP A 89 1.78 14.09 -12.77
C ASP A 89 3.11 13.35 -12.56
N ALA A 90 3.15 12.18 -11.93
CA ALA A 90 4.42 11.49 -11.71
C ALA A 90 4.97 10.76 -12.95
N ARG A 91 4.29 10.87 -14.10
CA ARG A 91 4.83 10.54 -15.43
C ARG A 91 5.49 11.75 -16.11
N ASP A 92 5.47 12.95 -15.52
CA ASP A 92 6.26 14.10 -15.99
C ASP A 92 7.64 14.13 -15.30
N PRO A 93 8.75 13.86 -16.02
CA PRO A 93 10.09 13.89 -15.44
C PRO A 93 10.48 15.26 -14.88
N ARG A 94 9.87 16.37 -15.33
CA ARG A 94 10.14 17.71 -14.77
C ARG A 94 9.53 17.85 -13.38
N ALA A 95 8.24 17.55 -13.23
CA ALA A 95 7.55 17.55 -11.95
C ALA A 95 8.21 16.61 -10.92
N VAL A 96 8.56 15.40 -11.34
CA VAL A 96 9.19 14.39 -10.47
C VAL A 96 10.61 14.83 -10.04
N ARG A 97 11.46 15.35 -10.95
CA ARG A 97 12.78 15.89 -10.57
C ARG A 97 12.69 17.02 -9.55
N GLU A 98 11.77 17.97 -9.75
CA GLU A 98 11.62 19.10 -8.83
C GLU A 98 11.09 18.66 -7.45
N ALA A 99 10.30 17.58 -7.42
CA ALA A 99 9.90 16.93 -6.18
C ALA A 99 11.08 16.18 -5.51
N ALA A 100 11.89 15.44 -6.28
CA ALA A 100 13.04 14.67 -5.80
C ALA A 100 14.24 15.51 -5.33
N ARG A 101 14.27 16.80 -5.66
CA ARG A 101 15.38 17.70 -5.34
C ARG A 101 15.60 17.88 -3.83
N GLY A 102 16.81 17.55 -3.35
CA GLY A 102 17.20 17.73 -1.95
C GLY A 102 16.50 16.79 -0.96
N GLN A 103 15.92 15.70 -1.47
CA GLN A 103 15.21 14.69 -0.69
C GLN A 103 16.17 13.56 -0.24
N ARG A 104 15.82 12.80 0.81
CA ARG A 104 16.66 11.72 1.39
C ARG A 104 16.11 10.31 1.15
N GLY A 105 14.91 10.20 0.59
CA GLY A 105 14.28 8.93 0.22
C GLY A 105 12.99 9.13 -0.57
N ALA A 106 12.24 8.05 -0.73
CA ALA A 106 10.94 7.92 -1.38
C ALA A 106 10.15 6.80 -0.68
N LEU A 107 8.83 6.89 -0.61
CA LEU A 107 7.93 5.73 -0.74
C LEU A 107 7.50 5.62 -2.22
N ILE A 108 6.59 4.71 -2.62
CA ILE A 108 5.73 4.82 -3.82
C ILE A 108 4.33 4.35 -3.42
N VAL A 109 3.27 5.13 -3.62
CA VAL A 109 1.91 4.76 -3.17
C VAL A 109 0.88 4.93 -4.31
N ILE A 110 1.35 4.95 -5.56
CA ILE A 110 0.51 5.10 -6.76
C ILE A 110 -0.49 3.96 -6.91
N GLY A 111 -1.68 4.29 -7.40
CA GLY A 111 -2.75 3.34 -7.67
C GLY A 111 -3.68 3.86 -8.76
N THR A 112 -4.34 2.94 -9.45
CA THR A 112 -5.32 3.24 -10.52
C THR A 112 -6.65 3.76 -9.98
N GLY A 113 -6.82 3.73 -8.66
CA GLY A 113 -8.10 4.04 -8.02
C GLY A 113 -9.06 2.85 -8.14
N GLY A 114 -10.31 3.11 -8.48
CA GLY A 114 -11.32 2.08 -8.78
C GLY A 114 -11.21 1.48 -10.18
N ASP A 115 -10.34 2.01 -11.03
CA ASP A 115 -10.12 1.48 -12.38
C ASP A 115 -9.25 0.22 -12.32
N LEU A 116 -9.78 -0.88 -12.88
CA LEU A 116 -9.12 -2.19 -12.95
C LEU A 116 -8.72 -2.56 -14.39
N ALA A 117 -8.93 -1.66 -15.36
CA ALA A 117 -8.56 -1.87 -16.75
C ALA A 117 -7.03 -2.02 -16.92
N PRO A 118 -6.57 -2.73 -17.98
CA PRO A 118 -5.17 -2.73 -18.36
C PRO A 118 -4.64 -1.32 -18.57
N THR A 119 -3.52 -1.00 -17.93
CA THR A 119 -2.83 0.30 -18.00
C THR A 119 -1.32 0.06 -17.97
N THR A 120 -0.54 1.12 -18.20
CA THR A 120 0.91 1.19 -17.93
C THR A 120 1.25 2.28 -16.91
N MET A 121 0.25 3.03 -16.43
CA MET A 121 0.45 4.27 -15.66
C MET A 121 1.33 4.08 -14.42
N LEU A 122 1.16 2.98 -13.69
CA LEU A 122 1.93 2.72 -12.47
C LEU A 122 3.40 2.46 -12.79
N SER A 123 3.66 1.66 -13.82
CA SER A 123 5.03 1.32 -14.24
C SER A 123 5.74 2.48 -14.95
N ASP A 124 5.04 3.25 -15.78
CA ASP A 124 5.55 4.47 -16.42
C ASP A 124 5.98 5.51 -15.38
N ALA A 125 5.12 5.80 -14.39
CA ALA A 125 5.44 6.69 -13.29
C ALA A 125 6.63 6.13 -12.47
N THR A 126 6.60 4.85 -12.10
CA THR A 126 7.69 4.22 -11.32
C THR A 126 9.05 4.35 -12.02
N LYS A 127 9.09 4.25 -13.35
CA LYS A 127 10.30 4.50 -14.13
C LYS A 127 10.76 5.96 -14.00
N THR A 128 9.90 6.93 -14.27
CA THR A 128 10.20 8.37 -14.14
C THR A 128 10.67 8.73 -12.73
N ILE A 129 10.05 8.12 -11.71
CA ILE A 129 10.42 8.25 -10.29
C ILE A 129 11.83 7.74 -10.03
N VAL A 130 12.13 6.49 -10.43
CA VAL A 130 13.46 5.91 -10.25
C VAL A 130 14.55 6.73 -10.95
N GLU A 131 14.32 7.15 -12.19
CA GLU A 131 15.25 8.00 -12.96
C GLU A 131 15.55 9.31 -12.20
N ALA A 132 14.52 10.04 -11.78
CA ALA A 132 14.69 11.29 -11.04
C ALA A 132 15.33 11.12 -9.66
N LEU A 133 15.07 10.01 -8.94
CA LEU A 133 15.71 9.71 -7.66
C LEU A 133 17.21 9.45 -7.84
N VAL A 134 17.59 8.68 -8.87
CA VAL A 134 19.01 8.43 -9.22
C VAL A 134 19.70 9.73 -9.63
N GLU A 135 19.09 10.53 -10.51
CA GLU A 135 19.61 11.84 -10.96
C GLU A 135 19.84 12.82 -9.78
N ASN A 136 18.99 12.79 -8.75
CA ASN A 136 19.10 13.66 -7.57
C ASN A 136 19.91 13.04 -6.42
N GLY A 137 20.49 11.85 -6.60
CA GLY A 137 21.27 11.15 -5.56
C GLY A 137 20.44 10.71 -4.36
N VAL A 138 19.13 10.50 -4.53
CA VAL A 138 18.21 10.08 -3.46
C VAL A 138 18.29 8.55 -3.30
N PRO A 139 18.90 8.01 -2.23
CA PRO A 139 19.43 6.65 -2.22
C PRO A 139 18.42 5.55 -1.85
N LYS A 140 17.15 5.90 -1.58
CA LYS A 140 16.17 5.00 -0.94
C LYS A 140 14.76 5.19 -1.49
N VAL A 141 14.02 4.09 -1.65
CA VAL A 141 12.62 4.05 -2.08
C VAL A 141 11.84 2.95 -1.33
N VAL A 142 10.56 3.17 -0.99
CA VAL A 142 9.70 2.25 -0.25
C VAL A 142 8.36 2.11 -0.98
N ALA A 143 8.25 1.23 -1.96
CA ALA A 143 7.04 1.11 -2.76
C ALA A 143 5.97 0.26 -2.06
N CYS A 144 4.76 0.79 -1.96
CA CYS A 144 3.53 0.04 -1.76
C CYS A 144 3.12 -0.57 -3.10
N LEU A 145 2.99 -1.89 -3.13
CA LEU A 145 2.46 -2.67 -4.23
C LEU A 145 1.24 -3.45 -3.72
N SER A 146 1.17 -4.76 -3.97
CA SER A 146 0.08 -5.62 -3.53
C SER A 146 0.57 -7.00 -3.09
N ALA A 147 -0.07 -7.58 -2.06
CA ALA A 147 0.14 -8.95 -1.63
C ALA A 147 -0.03 -10.00 -2.73
N PHE A 148 -0.76 -9.71 -3.83
CA PHE A 148 -0.89 -10.63 -4.97
C PHE A 148 0.43 -10.94 -5.67
N LEU A 149 1.49 -10.14 -5.44
CA LEU A 149 2.86 -10.47 -5.89
C LEU A 149 3.48 -11.65 -5.12
N LEU A 150 3.00 -11.91 -3.89
CA LEU A 150 3.45 -12.99 -3.01
C LEU A 150 2.54 -14.23 -3.13
N TRP A 151 1.64 -14.27 -4.11
CA TRP A 151 0.68 -15.35 -4.35
C TRP A 151 0.99 -16.04 -5.67
N GLU A 152 0.66 -17.34 -5.75
CA GLU A 152 0.68 -18.07 -7.02
C GLU A 152 -0.22 -17.35 -8.06
N PRO A 153 0.23 -17.17 -9.32
CA PRO A 153 -0.50 -16.41 -10.33
C PRO A 153 -1.96 -16.85 -10.54
N GLU A 154 -2.23 -18.15 -10.39
CA GLU A 154 -3.55 -18.78 -10.57
C GLU A 154 -4.52 -18.39 -9.45
N ARG A 155 -4.00 -18.02 -8.26
CA ARG A 155 -4.80 -17.58 -7.11
C ARG A 155 -5.18 -16.10 -7.17
N VAL A 156 -4.63 -15.34 -8.12
CA VAL A 156 -4.98 -13.93 -8.34
C VAL A 156 -6.35 -13.86 -9.04
N PRO A 157 -7.37 -13.20 -8.45
CA PRO A 157 -8.68 -13.06 -9.07
C PRO A 157 -8.59 -12.43 -10.46
N GLU A 158 -9.34 -12.97 -11.43
CA GLU A 158 -9.19 -12.60 -12.85
C GLU A 158 -9.28 -11.08 -13.09
N ARG A 159 -10.28 -10.42 -12.49
CA ARG A 159 -10.47 -8.95 -12.54
C ARG A 159 -9.30 -8.12 -12.02
N LEU A 160 -8.37 -8.71 -11.26
CA LEU A 160 -7.20 -8.05 -10.67
C LEU A 160 -5.89 -8.41 -11.38
N ARG A 161 -5.90 -9.33 -12.35
CA ARG A 161 -4.68 -9.79 -13.03
C ARG A 161 -3.96 -8.67 -13.79
N ALA A 162 -4.70 -7.79 -14.44
CA ALA A 162 -4.14 -6.64 -15.17
C ALA A 162 -3.39 -5.67 -14.23
N VAL A 163 -4.03 -5.29 -13.12
CA VAL A 163 -3.42 -4.43 -12.08
C VAL A 163 -2.28 -5.14 -11.34
N THR A 164 -2.35 -6.46 -11.16
CA THR A 164 -1.24 -7.25 -10.57
C THR A 164 -0.03 -7.30 -11.51
N GLU A 165 -0.23 -7.41 -12.82
CA GLU A 165 0.89 -7.35 -13.79
C GLU A 165 1.52 -5.95 -13.86
N GLU A 166 0.75 -4.88 -13.66
CA GLU A 166 1.32 -3.55 -13.47
C GLU A 166 2.23 -3.47 -12.23
N HIS A 167 1.78 -4.02 -11.10
CA HIS A 167 2.62 -4.10 -9.90
C HIS A 167 3.87 -4.98 -10.13
N ARG A 168 3.82 -6.03 -10.97
CA ARG A 168 5.01 -6.78 -11.39
C ARG A 168 5.95 -5.95 -12.26
N ARG A 169 5.44 -5.07 -13.12
CA ARG A 169 6.27 -4.10 -13.86
C ARG A 169 6.95 -3.12 -12.91
N MET A 170 6.23 -2.55 -11.94
CA MET A 170 6.81 -1.70 -10.89
C MET A 170 7.92 -2.42 -10.12
N GLU A 171 7.64 -3.64 -9.62
CA GLU A 171 8.62 -4.47 -8.90
C GLU A 171 9.90 -4.68 -9.71
N ARG A 172 9.78 -5.05 -11.00
CA ARG A 172 10.94 -5.25 -11.88
C ARG A 172 11.77 -3.98 -12.04
N ILE A 173 11.14 -2.81 -12.17
CA ILE A 173 11.83 -1.51 -12.23
C ILE A 173 12.57 -1.23 -10.91
N LEU A 174 11.90 -1.42 -9.77
CA LEU A 174 12.44 -1.12 -8.44
C LEU A 174 13.55 -2.07 -7.98
N ARG A 175 13.55 -3.32 -8.45
CA ARG A 175 14.63 -4.29 -8.22
C ARG A 175 15.84 -4.08 -9.14
N ALA A 176 15.64 -3.54 -10.33
CA ALA A 176 16.72 -3.21 -11.27
C ALA A 176 17.38 -1.86 -10.95
N ALA A 177 16.72 -0.99 -10.16
CA ALA A 177 17.23 0.30 -9.77
C ALA A 177 18.44 0.20 -8.81
N PRO A 178 19.46 1.06 -8.92
CA PRO A 178 20.57 1.16 -7.97
C PRO A 178 20.16 1.93 -6.70
N LEU A 179 19.00 1.59 -6.13
CA LEU A 179 18.37 2.25 -4.98
C LEU A 179 18.13 1.22 -3.88
N ARG A 180 18.23 1.65 -2.62
CA ARG A 180 17.78 0.82 -1.49
C ARG A 180 16.26 0.77 -1.50
N SER A 181 15.70 -0.30 -2.07
CA SER A 181 14.26 -0.46 -2.27
C SER A 181 13.64 -1.35 -1.20
N VAL A 182 12.51 -0.93 -0.62
CA VAL A 182 11.64 -1.77 0.22
C VAL A 182 10.32 -1.95 -0.53
N LEU A 183 9.87 -3.19 -0.71
CA LEU A 183 8.66 -3.50 -1.47
C LEU A 183 7.56 -3.96 -0.52
N VAL A 184 6.73 -3.03 -0.07
CA VAL A 184 5.60 -3.29 0.83
C VAL A 184 4.43 -3.84 0.03
N MET A 185 3.97 -5.04 0.38
CA MET A 185 2.98 -5.82 -0.34
C MET A 185 1.78 -6.10 0.59
N PRO A 186 0.96 -5.07 0.91
CA PRO A 186 -0.15 -5.21 1.84
C PRO A 186 -1.30 -6.05 1.24
N PRO A 187 -2.13 -6.68 2.10
CA PRO A 187 -3.36 -7.35 1.69
C PRO A 187 -4.51 -6.32 1.54
N HIS A 188 -5.72 -6.61 2.03
CA HIS A 188 -6.81 -5.63 2.05
C HIS A 188 -6.41 -4.43 2.92
N ILE A 189 -6.57 -3.20 2.39
CA ILE A 189 -6.31 -1.96 3.12
C ILE A 189 -7.65 -1.42 3.62
N ALA A 190 -7.89 -1.50 4.93
CA ALA A 190 -9.13 -1.05 5.55
C ALA A 190 -9.04 0.41 6.00
N ALA A 191 -9.91 1.25 5.45
CA ALA A 191 -9.99 2.68 5.74
C ALA A 191 -10.43 3.00 7.18
N GLU A 192 -11.46 2.30 7.66
CA GLU A 192 -12.17 2.59 8.91
C GLU A 192 -11.48 2.00 10.17
N ARG A 193 -10.39 1.26 9.99
CA ARG A 193 -9.66 0.62 11.09
C ARG A 193 -8.66 1.61 11.73
N PRO A 194 -8.47 1.58 13.06
CA PRO A 194 -7.62 2.53 13.76
C PRO A 194 -6.12 2.32 13.47
N LEU A 195 -5.32 3.32 13.86
CA LEU A 195 -3.88 3.14 14.10
C LEU A 195 -3.69 2.31 15.37
N THR A 196 -2.76 1.35 15.32
CA THR A 196 -2.40 0.52 16.48
C THR A 196 -0.88 0.45 16.70
N GLY A 197 -0.07 0.46 15.64
CA GLY A 197 1.37 0.22 15.69
C GLY A 197 1.77 -1.26 15.85
N ASP A 198 0.83 -2.12 16.25
CA ASP A 198 1.03 -3.51 16.65
C ASP A 198 0.70 -4.50 15.52
N TYR A 199 1.25 -4.27 14.32
CA TYR A 199 1.03 -5.13 13.15
C TYR A 199 2.13 -6.19 12.97
N GLU A 200 1.77 -7.31 12.36
CA GLU A 200 2.71 -8.37 11.96
C GLU A 200 3.42 -8.00 10.66
N VAL A 201 4.72 -8.27 10.57
CA VAL A 201 5.54 -8.09 9.37
C VAL A 201 6.17 -9.42 8.99
N THR A 202 5.98 -9.87 7.75
CA THR A 202 6.58 -11.09 7.20
C THR A 202 7.41 -10.75 5.97
N VAL A 203 8.65 -11.23 5.90
CA VAL A 203 9.54 -11.03 4.76
C VAL A 203 9.37 -12.16 3.74
N GLY A 204 9.26 -11.83 2.45
CA GLY A 204 9.28 -12.78 1.34
C GLY A 204 8.06 -13.70 1.18
N ALA A 205 7.07 -13.63 2.07
CA ALA A 205 5.88 -14.49 2.05
C ALA A 205 4.61 -13.72 2.46
N ALA A 206 3.46 -14.16 1.95
CA ALA A 206 2.15 -13.57 2.25
C ALA A 206 1.63 -13.96 3.65
N GLY A 207 2.43 -13.73 4.70
CA GLY A 207 2.14 -14.12 6.07
C GLY A 207 2.29 -15.62 6.36
N GLY A 208 2.34 -15.96 7.65
CA GLY A 208 2.32 -17.35 8.12
C GLY A 208 0.91 -17.95 8.22
N PRO A 209 0.78 -19.21 8.67
CA PRO A 209 -0.52 -19.80 8.99
C PRO A 209 -1.27 -18.96 10.03
N GLY A 210 -2.51 -18.57 9.72
CA GLY A 210 -3.32 -17.71 10.60
C GLY A 210 -3.04 -16.20 10.49
N ALA A 211 -2.10 -15.76 9.64
CA ALA A 211 -1.86 -14.34 9.39
C ALA A 211 -3.12 -13.66 8.82
N SER A 212 -3.36 -12.41 9.26
CA SER A 212 -4.49 -11.61 8.79
C SER A 212 -4.41 -11.34 7.29
N ARG A 213 -5.58 -11.13 6.66
CA ARG A 213 -5.69 -10.65 5.27
C ARG A 213 -6.10 -9.17 5.20
N GLU A 214 -5.90 -8.42 6.28
CA GLU A 214 -6.23 -7.00 6.41
C GLU A 214 -5.08 -6.22 7.07
N ILE A 215 -4.93 -4.95 6.70
CA ILE A 215 -4.12 -3.93 7.37
C ILE A 215 -4.92 -2.61 7.36
N SER A 216 -4.86 -1.80 8.42
CA SER A 216 -5.49 -0.46 8.40
C SER A 216 -4.68 0.50 7.54
N ALA A 217 -5.34 1.49 6.91
CA ALA A 217 -4.62 2.57 6.24
C ALA A 217 -3.66 3.32 7.20
N PRO A 218 -4.05 3.68 8.44
CA PRO A 218 -3.12 4.25 9.41
C PRO A 218 -1.90 3.37 9.74
N ASP A 219 -2.08 2.06 9.97
CA ASP A 219 -0.98 1.14 10.30
C ASP A 219 -0.04 0.89 9.11
N LEU A 220 -0.59 0.80 7.90
CA LEU A 220 0.22 0.76 6.67
C LEU A 220 1.05 2.04 6.52
N GLY A 221 0.45 3.21 6.79
CA GLY A 221 1.16 4.50 6.78
C GLY A 221 2.30 4.55 7.80
N HIS A 222 2.05 4.06 9.03
CA HIS A 222 3.05 3.92 10.07
C HIS A 222 4.19 2.97 9.67
N PHE A 223 3.86 1.84 9.04
CA PHE A 223 4.87 0.89 8.57
C PHE A 223 5.73 1.44 7.43
N LEU A 224 5.13 2.12 6.45
CA LEU A 224 5.86 2.77 5.37
C LEU A 224 6.89 3.80 5.91
N LEU A 225 6.54 4.54 6.96
CA LEU A 225 7.45 5.44 7.66
C LEU A 225 8.58 4.71 8.41
N ARG A 226 8.28 3.61 9.11
CA ARG A 226 9.30 2.75 9.73
C ARG A 226 10.30 2.25 8.69
N CYS A 227 9.80 1.73 7.57
CA CYS A 227 10.62 1.27 6.44
C CYS A 227 11.51 2.37 5.87
N LEU A 228 11.08 3.63 5.88
CA LEU A 228 11.89 4.75 5.43
C LEU A 228 12.96 5.16 6.46
N GLY A 229 12.61 5.16 7.75
CA GLY A 229 13.48 5.63 8.84
C GLY A 229 14.62 4.67 9.22
N GLY A 230 14.41 3.36 9.07
CA GLY A 230 15.43 2.33 9.26
C GLY A 230 16.01 1.80 7.93
N ASP A 231 16.78 0.72 8.01
CA ASP A 231 17.34 -0.07 6.89
C ASP A 231 17.01 -1.57 6.96
N GLU A 232 16.35 -2.01 8.05
CA GLU A 232 15.89 -3.38 8.37
C GLU A 232 15.28 -4.17 7.18
N PHE A 233 14.60 -3.49 6.27
CA PHE A 233 13.88 -4.09 5.14
C PHE A 233 14.45 -3.72 3.77
N ASP A 234 15.65 -3.13 3.70
CA ASP A 234 16.26 -2.77 2.41
C ASP A 234 16.53 -4.02 1.55
N GLY A 235 16.12 -3.95 0.29
CA GLY A 235 16.12 -5.06 -0.67
C GLY A 235 14.95 -6.06 -0.54
N GLN A 236 14.11 -5.93 0.50
CA GLN A 236 13.12 -6.94 0.86
C GLN A 236 11.73 -6.69 0.26
N SER A 237 10.99 -7.79 0.04
CA SER A 237 9.53 -7.77 -0.05
C SER A 237 8.93 -8.03 1.32
N VAL A 238 8.01 -7.18 1.76
CA VAL A 238 7.42 -7.24 3.10
C VAL A 238 5.90 -7.23 3.06
N TYR A 239 5.30 -8.26 3.64
CA TYR A 239 3.88 -8.36 3.90
C TYR A 239 3.59 -7.78 5.29
N VAL A 240 2.62 -6.87 5.38
CA VAL A 240 2.19 -6.26 6.65
C VAL A 240 0.70 -6.51 6.84
N SER A 241 0.31 -7.04 8.00
CA SER A 241 -1.10 -7.36 8.30
C SER A 241 -1.39 -7.31 9.80
N ARG A 242 -2.66 -7.18 10.18
CA ARG A 242 -3.11 -7.20 11.57
C ARG A 242 -4.54 -7.72 11.70
N HIS A 243 -4.83 -8.40 12.81
CA HIS A 243 -6.18 -8.71 13.26
C HIS A 243 -6.74 -7.51 14.06
N TYR A 244 -7.92 -6.99 13.68
CA TYR A 244 -8.57 -5.78 14.24
C TYR A 244 -9.91 -6.06 14.89
#